data_AF-A0A1Q5PWY1-F1
#
_entry.id   AF-A0A1Q5PWY1-F1
#
_cell.length_a   1.000
_cell.length_b   1.000
_cell.length_c   1.000
_cell.angle_alpha   90.00
_cell.angle_beta   90.00
_cell.angle_gamma   90.00
#
_symmetry.space_group_name_H-M   'P 1'
#
loop_
_entity.id
_entity.type
_entity.pdbx_description
1 polymer ?
#
loop_
_entity_poly.entity_id
_entity_poly.type
_entity_poly.pdbx_seq_one_letter_code
_entity_poly.pdbx_strand_id
1 'polypeptide(L)'
;MFARTMMGMRLSLVIGLVTAGLSSLIAVVLGAIAALGGSVADHIVSWLIDLFIGMPHLVFMILIAFVAGGGVKGVILGVGLTHWPSLARLIRAEIMKLATEPYVEVSRRTGFGRLRVFWSHILPQVESLIVV
;
A
#
# COMPACT_ATOMS: atom_id res chain seq x y z
N MET A 1 -11.98 -31.95 17.82
CA MET A 1 -11.27 -30.66 17.95
C MET A 1 -10.40 -30.34 16.73
N PHE A 2 -9.56 -31.26 16.26
CA PHE A 2 -8.69 -31.07 15.07
C PHE A 2 -9.42 -30.65 13.77
N ALA A 3 -10.61 -31.21 13.50
CA ALA A 3 -11.40 -30.81 12.32
C ALA A 3 -11.91 -29.35 12.38
N ARG A 4 -12.24 -28.84 13.59
CA ARG A 4 -12.73 -27.45 13.76
C ARG A 4 -11.58 -26.44 13.62
N THR A 5 -10.40 -26.77 14.15
CA THR A 5 -9.21 -25.92 13.98
C THR A 5 -8.77 -25.86 12.52
N MET A 6 -8.84 -26.97 11.79
CA MET A 6 -8.47 -27.04 10.38
C MET A 6 -9.42 -26.24 9.47
N MET A 7 -10.73 -26.27 9.75
CA MET A 7 -11.69 -25.38 9.09
C MET A 7 -11.46 -23.90 9.43
N GLY A 8 -11.16 -23.57 10.69
CA GLY A 8 -10.82 -22.22 11.10
C GLY A 8 -9.56 -21.70 10.39
N MET A 9 -8.51 -22.53 10.30
CA MET A 9 -7.28 -22.19 9.59
C MET A 9 -7.52 -21.89 8.11
N ARG A 10 -8.30 -22.73 7.41
CA ARG A 10 -8.66 -22.48 6.01
C ARG A 10 -9.40 -21.15 5.85
N LEU A 11 -10.35 -20.86 6.72
CA LEU A 11 -11.11 -19.61 6.68
C LEU A 11 -10.20 -18.39 6.89
N SER A 12 -9.34 -18.43 7.91
CA SER A 12 -8.39 -17.35 8.20
C SER A 12 -7.39 -17.13 7.05
N LEU A 13 -6.90 -18.20 6.42
CA LEU A 13 -6.01 -18.10 5.26
C LEU A 13 -6.70 -17.45 4.07
N VAL A 14 -7.95 -17.85 3.77
CA VAL A 14 -8.71 -17.25 2.67
C VAL A 14 -9.00 -15.78 2.94
N ILE A 15 -9.41 -15.43 4.16
CA ILE A 15 -9.65 -14.03 4.55
C ILE A 15 -8.36 -13.24 4.39
N GLY A 16 -7.26 -13.70 4.99
CA GLY A 16 -5.95 -13.05 4.95
C GLY A 16 -5.48 -12.81 3.51
N LEU A 17 -5.57 -13.82 2.66
CA LEU A 17 -5.14 -13.71 1.26
C LEU A 17 -5.97 -12.71 0.46
N VAL A 18 -7.30 -12.74 0.62
CA VAL A 18 -8.20 -11.80 -0.06
C VAL A 18 -7.99 -10.37 0.44
N THR A 19 -7.85 -10.19 1.76
CA THR A 19 -7.58 -8.87 2.35
C THR A 19 -6.24 -8.30 1.93
N ALA A 20 -5.20 -9.14 1.92
CA ALA A 20 -3.86 -8.75 1.53
C ALA A 20 -3.84 -8.36 0.05
N GLY A 21 -4.47 -9.15 -0.82
CA GLY A 21 -4.58 -8.84 -2.24
C GLY A 21 -5.35 -7.55 -2.52
N LEU A 22 -6.45 -7.29 -1.79
CA LEU A 22 -7.20 -6.04 -1.94
C LEU A 22 -6.39 -4.83 -1.46
N SER A 23 -5.75 -4.96 -0.29
CA SER A 23 -4.92 -3.91 0.30
C SER A 23 -3.69 -3.60 -0.56
N SER A 24 -3.03 -4.63 -1.10
CA SER A 24 -1.87 -4.46 -1.97
C SER A 24 -2.26 -3.80 -3.28
N LEU A 25 -3.38 -4.19 -3.89
CA LEU A 25 -3.87 -3.56 -5.11
C LEU A 25 -4.12 -2.05 -4.91
N ILE A 26 -4.78 -1.67 -3.80
CA ILE A 26 -5.03 -0.26 -3.47
C ILE A 26 -3.71 0.48 -3.25
N ALA A 27 -2.78 -0.12 -2.48
CA ALA A 27 -1.50 0.49 -2.18
C ALA A 27 -0.62 0.67 -3.42
N VAL A 28 -0.63 -0.29 -4.36
CA VAL A 28 0.11 -0.21 -5.63
C VAL A 28 -0.48 0.88 -6.52
N VAL A 29 -1.81 0.93 -6.66
CA VAL A 29 -2.46 1.97 -7.49
C VAL A 29 -2.20 3.36 -6.93
N LEU A 30 -2.42 3.58 -5.62
CA LEU A 30 -2.19 4.88 -5.00
C LEU A 30 -0.70 5.24 -4.93
N GLY A 31 0.17 4.26 -4.66
CA GLY A 31 1.61 4.42 -4.68
C GLY A 31 2.13 4.81 -6.06
N ALA A 32 1.65 4.16 -7.12
CA ALA A 32 1.98 4.51 -8.49
C ALA A 32 1.51 5.93 -8.85
N ILE A 33 0.29 6.31 -8.43
CA ILE A 33 -0.24 7.68 -8.65
C ILE A 33 0.63 8.72 -7.94
N ALA A 34 1.00 8.48 -6.68
CA ALA A 34 1.88 9.39 -5.92
C ALA A 34 3.25 9.54 -6.58
N ALA A 35 3.78 8.44 -7.07
CA ALA A 35 5.14 8.39 -7.60
C ALA A 35 5.25 8.97 -9.03
N LEU A 36 4.23 8.78 -9.86
CA LEU A 36 4.17 9.25 -11.25
C LEU A 36 3.59 10.66 -11.40
N GLY A 37 2.62 11.03 -10.56
CA GLY A 37 1.82 12.25 -10.73
C GLY A 37 2.47 13.56 -10.28
N GLY A 38 3.77 13.54 -9.91
CA GLY A 38 4.50 14.71 -9.47
C GLY A 38 4.14 15.17 -8.05
N SER A 39 4.49 16.42 -7.70
CA SER A 39 4.39 16.92 -6.32
C SER A 39 2.96 17.09 -5.81
N VAL A 40 2.00 17.38 -6.70
CA VAL A 40 0.58 17.58 -6.34
C VAL A 40 -0.09 16.23 -6.05
N ALA A 41 0.12 15.22 -6.91
CA ALA A 41 -0.41 13.88 -6.68
C ALA A 41 0.19 13.25 -5.41
N ASP A 42 1.51 13.40 -5.20
CA ASP A 42 2.17 12.96 -3.96
C ASP A 42 1.55 13.62 -2.72
N HIS A 43 1.26 14.93 -2.76
CA HIS A 43 0.60 15.63 -1.67
C HIS A 43 -0.80 15.10 -1.38
N ILE A 44 -1.62 14.87 -2.42
CA ILE A 44 -2.99 14.37 -2.26
C ILE A 44 -2.98 12.96 -1.65
N VAL A 45 -2.12 12.07 -2.18
CA VAL A 45 -2.01 10.69 -1.68
C VAL A 45 -1.47 10.69 -0.24
N SER A 46 -0.48 11.53 0.06
CA SER A 46 0.06 11.66 1.42
C SER A 46 -1.00 12.15 2.40
N TRP A 47 -1.77 13.17 2.03
CA TRP A 47 -2.87 13.65 2.84
C TRP A 47 -3.92 12.56 3.10
N LEU A 48 -4.24 11.75 2.09
CA LEU A 48 -5.16 10.63 2.24
C LEU A 48 -4.60 9.55 3.18
N ILE A 49 -3.31 9.21 3.05
CA ILE A 49 -2.63 8.26 3.95
C ILE A 49 -2.66 8.77 5.39
N ASP A 50 -2.36 10.05 5.60
CA ASP A 50 -2.31 10.66 6.93
C ASP A 50 -3.69 10.76 7.56
N LEU A 51 -4.74 10.98 6.76
CA LEU A 51 -6.14 10.94 7.22
C LEU A 51 -6.52 9.55 7.75
N PHE A 52 -6.14 8.48 7.04
CA PHE A 52 -6.44 7.11 7.47
C PHE A 52 -5.61 6.67 8.68
N ILE A 53 -4.33 7.06 8.74
CA ILE A 53 -3.43 6.69 9.85
C ILE A 53 -3.71 7.51 11.10
N GLY A 54 -4.21 8.74 10.96
CA GLY A 54 -4.61 9.58 12.09
C GLY A 54 -5.84 9.05 12.84
N MET A 55 -6.63 8.17 12.22
CA MET A 55 -7.79 7.56 12.87
C MET A 55 -7.38 6.38 13.76
N PRO A 56 -8.05 6.18 14.92
CA PRO A 56 -7.84 4.99 15.75
C PRO A 56 -8.17 3.71 14.95
N HIS A 57 -7.13 2.97 14.58
CA HIS A 57 -7.20 1.89 13.60
C HIS A 57 -8.29 0.85 13.90
N LEU A 58 -8.34 0.34 15.14
CA LEU A 58 -9.33 -0.65 15.56
C LEU A 58 -10.76 -0.13 15.47
N VAL A 59 -10.99 1.13 15.85
CA VAL A 59 -12.33 1.74 15.84
C VAL A 59 -12.80 1.89 14.40
N PHE A 60 -11.94 2.39 13.52
CA PHE A 60 -12.27 2.57 12.11
C PHE A 60 -12.51 1.23 11.40
N MET A 61 -11.68 0.23 11.70
CA MET A 61 -11.85 -1.13 11.16
C MET A 61 -13.19 -1.76 11.58
N ILE A 62 -13.57 -1.64 12.85
CA ILE A 62 -14.86 -2.15 13.37
C ILE A 62 -16.03 -1.40 12.72
N LEU A 63 -15.93 -0.08 12.55
CA LEU A 63 -16.96 0.72 11.89
C LEU A 63 -17.21 0.25 10.45
N ILE A 64 -16.15 0.07 9.67
CA ILE A 64 -16.25 -0.44 8.29
C ILE A 64 -16.86 -1.84 8.29
N ALA A 65 -16.40 -2.73 9.17
CA ALA A 65 -16.90 -4.09 9.26
C ALA A 65 -18.39 -4.13 9.60
N PHE A 66 -18.85 -3.23 10.48
CA PHE A 66 -20.25 -3.11 10.87
C PHE A 66 -21.11 -2.59 9.71
N VAL A 67 -20.69 -1.51 9.05
CA VAL A 67 -21.42 -0.92 7.90
C VAL A 67 -21.50 -1.91 6.73
N ALA A 68 -20.46 -2.73 6.54
CA ALA A 68 -20.44 -3.78 5.52
C ALA A 68 -21.35 -5.00 5.82
N GLY A 69 -22.11 -4.98 6.93
CA GLY A 69 -23.03 -6.05 7.31
C GLY A 69 -22.42 -7.14 8.19
N GLY A 70 -21.22 -6.94 8.72
CA GLY A 70 -20.56 -7.85 9.65
C GLY A 70 -20.08 -9.16 9.03
N GLY A 71 -19.69 -10.10 9.91
CA GLY A 71 -19.18 -11.41 9.53
C GLY A 71 -17.90 -11.36 8.69
N VAL A 72 -17.71 -12.38 7.85
CA VAL A 72 -16.49 -12.53 7.03
C VAL A 72 -16.29 -11.38 6.05
N LYS A 73 -17.36 -10.90 5.40
CA LYS A 73 -17.30 -9.79 4.44
C LYS A 73 -16.89 -8.49 5.11
N GLY A 74 -17.42 -8.20 6.29
CA GLY A 74 -17.06 -7.03 7.08
C GLY A 74 -15.58 -7.03 7.47
N VAL A 75 -15.04 -8.17 7.88
CA VAL A 75 -13.60 -8.31 8.18
C VAL A 75 -12.77 -8.08 6.92
N ILE A 76 -13.17 -8.64 5.78
CA ILE A 76 -12.43 -8.48 4.52
C ILE A 76 -12.34 -7.00 4.11
N LEU A 77 -13.47 -6.30 4.12
CA LEU A 77 -13.50 -4.88 3.75
C LEU A 77 -12.81 -4.00 4.79
N GLY A 78 -13.04 -4.27 6.08
CA GLY A 78 -12.43 -3.54 7.17
C GLY A 78 -10.91 -3.63 7.15
N VAL A 79 -10.35 -4.82 7.01
CA VAL A 79 -8.89 -5.01 6.94
C VAL A 79 -8.33 -4.46 5.62
N GLY A 80 -8.93 -4.83 4.48
CA GLY A 80 -8.43 -4.45 3.16
C GLY A 80 -8.39 -2.93 2.93
N LEU A 81 -9.38 -2.18 3.43
CA LEU A 81 -9.46 -0.72 3.27
C LEU A 81 -8.65 0.07 4.30
N THR A 82 -8.09 -0.58 5.32
CA THR A 82 -7.38 0.11 6.41
C THR A 82 -5.90 -0.19 6.45
N HIS A 83 -5.43 -1.28 5.83
CA HIS A 83 -4.02 -1.68 5.86
C HIS A 83 -3.19 -1.11 4.69
N TRP A 84 -3.83 -0.70 3.59
CA TRP A 84 -3.15 -0.12 2.43
C TRP A 84 -2.28 1.13 2.72
N PRO A 85 -2.62 2.05 3.67
CA PRO A 85 -1.84 3.26 3.90
C PRO A 85 -0.43 2.95 4.41
N SER A 86 -0.28 1.89 5.21
CA SER A 86 1.02 1.45 5.73
C SER A 86 1.96 1.03 4.60
N LEU A 87 1.45 0.20 3.68
CA LEU A 87 2.20 -0.27 2.52
C LEU A 87 2.51 0.87 1.54
N ALA A 88 1.55 1.76 1.28
CA ALA A 88 1.76 2.93 0.43
C ALA A 88 2.82 3.89 1.01
N ARG A 89 2.81 4.10 2.33
CA ARG A 89 3.82 4.92 3.03
C ARG A 89 5.21 4.27 2.95
N LEU A 90 5.29 2.95 3.05
CA LEU A 90 6.56 2.21 2.92
C LEU A 90 7.14 2.35 1.50
N ILE A 91 6.32 2.16 0.47
CA ILE A 91 6.70 2.39 -0.93
C ILE A 91 7.23 3.80 -1.13
N ARG A 92 6.53 4.81 -0.61
CA ARG A 92 6.95 6.21 -0.71
C ARG A 92 8.29 6.46 -0.02
N ALA A 93 8.50 5.91 1.17
CA ALA A 93 9.77 6.04 1.89
C ALA A 93 10.92 5.44 1.07
N GLU A 94 10.72 4.28 0.44
CA GLU A 94 11.72 3.66 -0.41
C GLU A 94 12.00 4.48 -1.67
N ILE A 95 10.96 5.03 -2.32
CA ILE A 95 11.11 5.93 -3.47
C ILE A 95 11.93 7.18 -3.09
N MET A 96 11.65 7.79 -1.93
CA MET A 96 12.38 8.97 -1.46
C MET A 96 13.85 8.65 -1.18
N LYS A 97 14.12 7.49 -0.57
CA LYS A 97 15.47 7.00 -0.30
C LYS A 97 16.25 6.76 -1.61
N LEU A 98 15.64 6.08 -2.58
CA LEU A 98 16.22 5.85 -3.91
C LEU A 98 16.41 7.17 -4.67
N ALA A 99 15.52 8.14 -4.49
CA ALA A 99 15.65 9.44 -5.12
C ALA A 99 16.87 10.25 -4.64
N THR A 100 17.36 9.97 -3.43
CA THR A 100 18.58 10.56 -2.85
C THR A 100 19.86 9.76 -3.11
N GLU A 101 19.78 8.64 -3.84
CA GLU A 101 20.96 7.84 -4.14
C GLU A 101 21.91 8.54 -5.15
N PRO A 102 23.24 8.36 -5.02
CA PRO A 102 24.22 9.01 -5.88
C PRO A 102 24.03 8.68 -7.37
N TYR A 103 23.62 7.46 -7.71
CA TYR A 103 23.41 7.05 -9.11
C TYR A 103 22.21 7.79 -9.73
N VAL A 104 21.16 8.05 -8.95
CA VAL A 104 20.01 8.86 -9.38
C VAL A 104 20.44 10.30 -9.59
N GLU A 105 21.28 10.85 -8.73
CA GLU A 105 21.75 12.23 -8.86
C GLU A 105 22.67 12.42 -10.09
N VAL A 106 23.57 11.46 -10.36
CA VAL A 106 24.39 11.45 -11.58
C VAL A 106 23.53 11.33 -12.84
N SER A 107 22.48 10.50 -12.81
CA SER A 107 21.54 10.36 -13.94
C SER A 107 20.77 11.65 -14.24
N ARG A 108 20.40 12.42 -13.20
CA ARG A 108 19.75 13.73 -13.39
C ARG A 108 20.71 14.76 -13.99
N ARG A 109 21.97 14.77 -13.56
CA ARG A 109 23.01 15.69 -14.08
C ARG A 109 23.36 15.42 -15.55
N THR A 110 23.15 14.20 -16.03
CA THR A 110 23.33 13.83 -17.44
C THR A 110 22.14 14.18 -18.34
N GLY A 111 21.14 14.92 -17.82
CA GLY A 111 20.02 15.45 -18.61
C GLY A 111 18.81 14.52 -18.71
N PHE A 112 18.78 13.42 -17.96
CA PHE A 112 17.61 12.55 -17.92
C PHE A 112 16.46 13.23 -17.16
N GLY A 113 15.30 13.36 -17.81
CA GLY A 113 14.09 13.92 -17.20
C GLY A 113 13.60 13.08 -16.01
N ARG A 114 13.00 13.76 -15.02
CA ARG A 114 12.53 13.16 -13.76
C ARG A 114 11.64 11.92 -13.94
N LEU A 115 10.78 11.91 -14.97
CA LEU A 115 9.96 10.74 -15.31
C LEU A 115 10.79 9.56 -15.82
N ARG A 116 11.80 9.79 -16.67
CA ARG A 116 12.62 8.72 -17.24
C ARG A 116 13.46 8.03 -16.18
N VAL A 117 14.00 8.81 -15.24
CA VAL A 117 14.73 8.26 -14.08
C VAL A 117 13.82 7.43 -13.18
N PHE A 118 12.59 7.92 -12.94
CA PHE A 118 11.61 7.19 -12.14
C PHE A 118 11.25 5.81 -12.73
N TRP A 119 10.86 5.75 -14.01
CA TRP A 119 10.48 4.49 -14.67
C TRP A 119 11.66 3.52 -14.86
N SER A 120 12.85 4.03 -15.14
CA SER A 120 14.00 3.19 -15.48
C SER A 120 14.81 2.72 -14.27
N HIS A 121 14.80 3.47 -13.16
CA HIS A 121 15.71 3.21 -12.04
C HIS A 121 14.96 2.99 -10.71
N ILE A 122 13.87 3.70 -10.46
CA ILE A 122 13.18 3.65 -9.17
C ILE A 122 12.09 2.57 -9.16
N LEU A 123 11.25 2.52 -10.20
CA LEU A 123 10.18 1.54 -10.33
C LEU A 123 10.64 0.07 -10.19
N PRO A 124 11.67 -0.42 -10.92
CA PRO A 124 12.09 -1.82 -10.83
C PRO A 124 12.63 -2.20 -9.43
N GLN A 125 13.10 -1.22 -8.65
CA GLN A 125 13.61 -1.46 -7.31
C GLN A 125 12.50 -1.53 -6.26
N VAL A 126 11.41 -0.79 -6.50
CA VAL A 126 10.19 -0.80 -5.68
C VAL A 126 9.34 -2.05 -5.94
N GLU A 127 9.38 -2.63 -7.15
CA GLU A 127 8.72 -3.91 -7.45
C GLU A 127 9.13 -5.03 -6.47
N SER A 128 10.40 -5.05 -6.06
CA SER A 128 10.90 -5.99 -5.03
C SER A 128 10.13 -5.87 -3.70
N LEU A 129 9.72 -4.66 -3.32
CA LEU A 129 8.98 -4.41 -2.07
C LEU A 129 7.51 -4.85 -2.16
N ILE A 130 6.93 -4.89 -3.36
CA ILE A 130 5.53 -5.29 -3.59
C ILE A 130 5.39 -6.82 -3.61
N VAL A 131 6.46 -7.53 -3.95
CA VAL A 131 6.49 -9.00 -4.09
C VAL A 131 6.81 -9.72 -2.76
N VAL A 132 7.27 -9.00 -1.73
CA VAL A 132 7.61 -9.56 -0.39
C VAL A 132 6.38 -9.73 0.49
#